data_AF-A0AAD9JFJ1-F1
#
_entry.id   AF-A0AAD9JFJ1-F1
#
_cell.length_a   1.000
_cell.length_b   1.000
_cell.length_c   1.000
_cell.angle_alpha   90.00
_cell.angle_beta   90.00
_cell.angle_gamma   90.00
#
_symmetry.space_group_name_H-M   'P 1'
#
loop_
_entity.id
_entity.type
_entity.pdbx_description
1 polymer ?
#
loop_
_entity_poly.entity_id
_entity_poly.type
_entity_poly.pdbx_seq_one_letter_code
_entity_poly.pdbx_strand_id
1 'polypeptide(L)'
;MPKQEVPAPKKPRLVFTDIQRRTLLAIFKETKRPSKEMQATIAEQLGLKVSTVANFFMNARRRSLDKYTEDVPNMNGDHHQPNGMSMNSSGVMDPNMMAPPSQAQMGPHN
;
A
#
# COMPACT_ATOMS: atom_id res chain seq x y z
N MET A 1 13.40 23.97 28.21
CA MET A 1 11.94 23.85 27.96
C MET A 1 11.75 23.00 26.71
N PRO A 2 11.18 21.78 26.79
CA PRO A 2 10.87 21.00 25.60
C PRO A 2 9.68 21.65 24.86
N LYS A 3 9.85 21.93 23.57
CA LYS A 3 8.77 22.42 22.68
C LYS A 3 7.89 21.23 22.32
N GLN A 4 6.71 21.18 22.93
CA GLN A 4 5.68 20.19 22.68
C GLN A 4 5.10 20.44 21.27
N GLU A 5 5.54 19.64 20.29
CA GLU A 5 4.99 19.66 18.94
C GLU A 5 3.58 19.07 18.97
N VAL A 6 2.57 19.94 19.02
CA VAL A 6 1.17 19.57 18.84
C VAL A 6 0.97 18.95 17.45
N PRO A 7 0.47 17.72 17.33
CA PRO A 7 0.21 17.12 16.03
C PRO A 7 -0.88 17.92 15.31
N ALA A 8 -0.51 18.54 14.19
CA ALA A 8 -1.43 19.35 13.41
C ALA A 8 -2.67 18.53 12.96
N PRO A 9 -3.88 19.10 13.05
CA PRO A 9 -5.10 18.41 12.64
C PRO A 9 -5.04 18.05 11.16
N LYS A 10 -5.25 16.76 10.85
CA LYS A 10 -5.16 16.21 9.49
C LYS A 10 -6.26 16.83 8.62
N LYS A 11 -5.87 17.51 7.54
CA LYS A 11 -6.80 18.09 6.56
C LYS A 11 -7.81 17.02 6.11
N PRO A 12 -9.12 17.32 6.08
CA PRO A 12 -10.13 16.39 5.63
C PRO A 12 -9.74 15.87 4.23
N ARG A 13 -9.86 14.56 4.04
CA ARG A 13 -9.44 13.91 2.80
C ARG A 13 -10.30 14.44 1.67
N LEU A 14 -9.64 14.92 0.61
CA LEU A 14 -10.33 15.28 -0.61
C LEU A 14 -10.88 14.00 -1.26
N VAL A 15 -12.19 13.95 -1.45
CA VAL A 15 -12.89 12.86 -2.14
C VAL A 15 -13.24 13.36 -3.53
N PHE A 16 -12.90 12.57 -4.55
CA PHE A 16 -13.25 12.87 -5.93
C PHE A 16 -14.74 12.67 -6.17
N THR A 17 -15.33 13.55 -6.98
CA THR A 17 -16.69 13.35 -7.51
C THR A 17 -16.71 12.22 -8.54
N ASP A 18 -17.89 11.68 -8.84
CA ASP A 18 -18.04 10.61 -9.84
C ASP A 18 -17.54 11.04 -11.22
N ILE A 19 -17.80 12.29 -11.61
CA ILE A 19 -17.33 12.83 -12.88
C ILE A 19 -15.79 12.91 -12.92
N GLN A 20 -15.16 13.39 -11.85
CA GLN A 20 -13.69 13.45 -11.74
C GLN A 20 -13.07 12.05 -11.84
N ARG A 21 -13.64 11.07 -11.13
CA ARG A 21 -13.16 9.69 -11.16
C ARG A 21 -13.26 9.08 -12.56
N ARG A 22 -14.41 9.23 -13.23
CA ARG A 22 -14.63 8.67 -14.57
C ARG A 22 -13.64 9.25 -15.59
N THR A 23 -13.46 10.58 -15.59
CA THR A 23 -12.52 11.25 -16.48
C THR A 23 -11.08 10.80 -16.23
N LEU A 24 -10.63 10.76 -14.97
CA LEU A 24 -9.29 10.32 -14.62
C LEU A 24 -9.02 8.86 -15.03
N LEU A 25 -10.02 7.98 -14.91
CA LEU A 25 -9.92 6.58 -15.34
C LEU A 25 -9.87 6.46 -16.87
N ALA A 26 -10.70 7.20 -17.60
CA ALA A 26 -10.71 7.19 -19.06
C ALA A 26 -9.33 7.59 -19.62
N ILE A 27 -8.76 8.68 -19.09
CA ILE A 27 -7.42 9.14 -19.46
C ILE A 27 -6.37 8.11 -19.07
N PHE A 28 -6.50 7.45 -17.92
CA PHE A 28 -5.56 6.39 -17.52
C PHE A 28 -5.63 5.13 -18.40
N LYS A 29 -6.77 4.87 -19.05
CA LYS A 29 -6.88 3.81 -20.07
C LYS A 29 -6.14 4.23 -21.34
N GLU A 30 -6.27 5.48 -21.76
CA GLU A 30 -5.63 6.03 -22.97
C GLU A 30 -4.11 6.23 -22.80
N THR A 31 -3.68 6.81 -21.66
CA THR A 31 -2.27 7.03 -21.35
C THR A 31 -1.96 6.72 -19.88
N LYS A 32 -1.04 5.76 -19.67
CA LYS A 32 -0.56 5.39 -18.34
C LYS A 32 0.34 6.47 -17.70
N ARG A 33 0.89 7.37 -18.51
CA ARG A 33 1.85 8.39 -18.10
C ARG A 33 1.52 9.73 -18.77
N PRO A 34 0.42 10.40 -18.36
CA PRO A 34 0.09 11.72 -18.87
C PRO A 34 1.25 12.69 -18.58
N SER A 35 1.62 13.51 -19.57
CA SER A 35 2.70 14.50 -19.45
C SER A 35 2.35 15.59 -18.43
N LYS A 36 3.32 16.40 -18.02
CA LYS A 36 3.09 17.48 -17.05
C LYS A 36 2.06 18.49 -17.55
N GLU A 37 2.09 18.81 -18.83
CA GLU A 37 1.14 19.70 -19.49
C GLU A 37 -0.26 19.09 -19.50
N MET A 38 -0.39 17.82 -19.90
CA MET A 38 -1.67 17.13 -19.88
C MET A 38 -2.25 17.04 -18.46
N GLN A 39 -1.42 16.80 -17.44
CA GLN A 39 -1.86 16.82 -16.04
C GLN A 39 -2.38 18.20 -15.60
N ALA A 40 -1.77 19.29 -16.09
CA ALA A 40 -2.24 20.65 -15.82
C ALA A 40 -3.61 20.89 -16.45
N THR A 41 -3.78 20.55 -17.72
CA THR A 41 -5.05 20.66 -18.43
C THR A 41 -6.18 19.86 -17.75
N ILE A 42 -5.90 18.63 -17.31
CA ILE A 42 -6.87 17.79 -16.58
C ILE A 42 -7.23 18.42 -15.24
N ALA A 43 -6.25 18.98 -14.54
CA ALA A 43 -6.47 19.64 -13.26
C ALA A 43 -7.40 20.85 -13.42
N GLU A 44 -7.19 21.68 -14.43
CA GLU A 44 -8.05 22.83 -14.73
C GLU A 44 -9.48 22.39 -15.10
N GLN A 45 -9.63 21.42 -16.01
CA GLN A 45 -10.95 20.93 -16.43
C GLN A 45 -11.75 20.30 -15.28
N LEU A 46 -11.08 19.63 -14.35
CA LEU A 46 -11.71 18.96 -13.22
C LEU A 46 -11.79 19.83 -11.95
N GLY A 47 -11.26 21.06 -11.98
CA GLY A 47 -11.16 21.93 -10.80
C GLY A 47 -10.29 21.35 -9.68
N LEU A 48 -9.28 20.56 -10.04
CA LEU A 48 -8.36 19.90 -9.11
C LEU A 48 -6.99 20.58 -9.11
N LYS A 49 -6.17 20.32 -8.09
CA LYS A 49 -4.76 20.73 -8.10
C LYS A 49 -3.95 19.79 -8.97
N VAL A 50 -2.98 20.29 -9.73
CA VAL A 50 -2.06 19.48 -10.55
C VAL A 50 -1.39 18.37 -9.73
N SER A 51 -0.94 18.68 -8.51
CA SER A 51 -0.38 17.68 -7.60
C SER A 51 -1.39 16.57 -7.26
N THR A 52 -2.68 16.88 -7.13
CA THR A 52 -3.72 15.88 -6.84
C THR A 52 -3.89 14.92 -8.02
N VAL A 53 -3.92 15.46 -9.23
CA VAL A 53 -3.98 14.69 -10.49
C VAL A 53 -2.72 13.82 -10.65
N ALA A 54 -1.53 14.38 -10.43
CA ALA A 54 -0.27 13.63 -10.45
C ALA A 54 -0.28 12.46 -9.44
N ASN A 55 -0.72 12.72 -8.21
CA ASN A 55 -0.84 11.69 -7.17
C ASN A 55 -1.83 10.59 -7.55
N PHE A 56 -2.95 10.94 -8.20
CA PHE A 56 -3.90 9.97 -8.71
C PHE A 56 -3.23 9.03 -9.72
N PHE A 57 -2.55 9.56 -10.74
CA PHE A 57 -1.91 8.72 -11.78
C PHE A 57 -0.74 7.88 -11.24
N MET A 58 0.04 8.40 -10.29
CA MET A 58 1.05 7.62 -9.57
C MET A 58 0.41 6.44 -8.83
N ASN A 59 -0.65 6.71 -8.07
CA ASN A 59 -1.35 5.70 -7.29
C ASN A 59 -2.11 4.71 -8.17
N ALA A 60 -2.73 5.17 -9.26
CA ALA A 60 -3.39 4.36 -10.25
C ALA A 60 -2.37 3.40 -10.86
N ARG A 61 -1.25 3.87 -11.40
CA ARG A 61 -0.19 3.01 -11.94
C ARG A 61 0.32 2.00 -10.93
N ARG A 62 0.59 2.39 -9.67
CA ARG A 62 1.05 1.44 -8.63
C ARG A 62 0.03 0.35 -8.30
N ARG A 63 -1.27 0.66 -8.43
CA ARG A 63 -2.37 -0.27 -8.16
C ARG A 63 -2.85 -1.02 -9.39
N SER A 64 -2.41 -0.64 -10.59
CA SER A 64 -2.92 -1.15 -11.86
C SER A 64 -1.82 -1.90 -12.59
N LEU A 65 -1.74 -3.20 -12.35
CA LEU A 65 -1.19 -4.13 -13.33
C LEU A 65 -2.26 -5.14 -13.78
N ASP A 66 -3.24 -5.44 -12.93
CA ASP A 66 -4.14 -6.59 -13.14
C ASP A 66 -5.64 -6.25 -13.18
N LYS A 67 -6.08 -5.17 -12.50
CA LYS A 67 -7.53 -4.95 -12.21
C LYS A 67 -8.29 -4.01 -13.15
N TYR A 68 -7.61 -3.24 -14.01
CA TYR A 68 -8.29 -2.26 -14.88
C TYR A 68 -8.42 -2.72 -16.34
N THR A 69 -7.99 -3.94 -16.62
CA THR A 69 -8.17 -4.68 -17.87
C THR A 69 -9.52 -5.42 -17.94
N GLU A 70 -10.29 -5.48 -16.85
CA GLU A 70 -11.56 -6.23 -16.78
C GLU A 70 -12.78 -5.48 -17.34
N ASP A 71 -12.65 -4.89 -18.52
CA ASP A 71 -13.80 -4.53 -19.38
C ASP A 71 -13.87 -5.42 -20.63
N VAL A 72 -13.26 -6.61 -20.54
CA VAL A 72 -13.54 -7.75 -21.42
C VAL A 72 -14.13 -8.85 -20.55
N PRO A 73 -15.38 -9.27 -20.75
CA PRO A 73 -15.89 -10.47 -20.11
C PRO A 73 -15.29 -11.65 -20.88
N ASN A 74 -14.04 -12.00 -20.60
CA ASN A 74 -13.48 -13.27 -21.03
C ASN A 74 -13.24 -14.13 -19.78
N MET A 75 -14.03 -15.19 -19.70
CA MET A 75 -13.91 -16.32 -18.79
C MET A 75 -12.46 -16.86 -18.80
N ASN A 76 -12.10 -17.57 -17.73
CA ASN A 76 -10.80 -18.21 -17.43
C ASN A 76 -9.83 -17.25 -16.70
N GLY A 77 -9.78 -17.18 -15.38
CA GLY A 77 -9.53 -18.30 -14.47
C GLY A 77 -8.03 -18.38 -14.19
N ASP A 78 -7.58 -17.81 -13.07
CA ASP A 78 -6.76 -18.52 -12.08
C ASP A 78 -6.46 -17.59 -10.89
N HIS A 79 -6.50 -18.19 -9.70
CA HIS A 79 -6.33 -17.53 -8.43
C HIS A 79 -4.88 -17.06 -8.24
N HIS A 80 -4.65 -15.75 -8.13
CA HIS A 80 -3.48 -15.25 -7.40
C HIS A 80 -3.93 -14.40 -6.20
N GLN A 81 -4.16 -15.12 -5.11
CA GLN A 81 -4.19 -14.59 -3.76
C GLN A 81 -2.85 -13.88 -3.50
N PRO A 82 -2.78 -12.63 -3.01
CA PRO A 82 -1.53 -12.10 -2.51
C PRO A 82 -1.24 -12.85 -1.20
N ASN A 83 -0.45 -13.91 -1.31
CA ASN A 83 -0.03 -14.70 -0.17
C ASN A 83 0.62 -13.77 0.85
N GLY A 84 -0.03 -13.61 2.00
CA GLY A 84 0.56 -12.97 3.15
C GLY A 84 1.85 -13.69 3.52
N MET A 85 2.91 -12.91 3.73
CA MET A 85 4.06 -13.24 4.57
C MET A 85 4.61 -14.67 4.42
N SER A 86 5.27 -14.96 3.31
CA SER A 86 6.29 -16.03 3.30
C SER A 86 7.53 -15.50 4.05
N MET A 87 7.61 -15.78 5.34
CA MET A 87 8.90 -15.76 6.04
C MET A 87 9.68 -16.98 5.57
N ASN A 88 10.47 -16.78 4.51
CA ASN A 88 11.54 -17.71 4.18
C ASN A 88 12.69 -17.42 5.16
N SER A 89 12.78 -18.34 6.12
CA SER A 89 13.97 -18.87 6.78
C SER A 89 15.30 -18.26 6.33
N SER A 90 15.64 -17.11 6.91
CA SER A 90 17.04 -16.86 7.26
C SER A 90 17.46 -17.90 8.28
N GLY A 91 18.59 -18.57 8.04
CA GLY A 91 19.22 -19.48 8.99
C GLY A 91 19.65 -18.73 10.26
N VAL A 92 18.71 -18.55 11.17
CA VAL A 92 18.93 -18.13 12.55
C VAL A 92 18.83 -19.38 13.41
N MET A 93 19.97 -19.82 13.93
CA MET A 93 20.04 -20.80 15.01
C MET A 93 19.23 -20.29 16.21
N ASP A 94 18.22 -21.06 16.59
CA ASP A 94 17.27 -20.76 17.67
C ASP A 94 18.00 -20.85 19.03
N PRO A 95 17.97 -19.79 19.89
CA PRO A 95 18.82 -19.74 21.08
C PRO A 95 18.19 -20.39 22.33
N ASN A 96 17.13 -21.21 22.24
CA ASN A 96 16.40 -21.62 23.45
C ASN A 96 15.82 -23.05 23.46
N MET A 97 16.65 -24.05 23.17
CA MET A 97 16.33 -25.48 23.36
C MET A 97 16.62 -25.98 24.80
N MET A 98 16.57 -25.14 25.83
CA MET A 98 16.73 -25.59 27.22
C MET A 98 15.50 -25.22 28.06
N ALA A 99 14.63 -26.20 28.29
CA ALA A 99 13.61 -26.16 29.31
C ALA A 99 13.46 -27.59 29.92
N PRO A 100 12.94 -27.73 31.15
CA PRO A 100 13.68 -28.03 32.40
C PRO A 100 13.06 -29.30 33.06
N PRO A 101 12.82 -29.37 34.38
CA PRO A 101 13.68 -29.36 35.58
C PRO A 101 13.76 -30.77 36.23
N SER A 102 14.72 -31.02 37.13
CA SER A 102 14.53 -32.06 38.16
C SER A 102 15.20 -31.63 39.47
N GLN A 103 14.36 -31.65 40.49
CA GLN A 103 14.58 -31.10 41.83
C GLN A 103 15.57 -31.92 42.67
N ALA A 104 16.22 -31.21 43.59
CA ALA A 104 16.55 -31.56 44.97
C ALA A 104 17.33 -32.86 45.26
N GLN A 105 18.50 -32.72 45.90
CA GLN A 105 18.65 -33.18 47.28
C GLN A 105 19.84 -32.50 47.99
N MET A 106 19.67 -32.35 49.30
CA MET A 106 20.52 -31.69 50.29
C MET A 106 21.84 -32.48 50.50
N GLY A 107 22.85 -31.83 51.11
CA GLY A 107 24.15 -32.44 51.46
C GLY A 107 24.04 -33.69 52.37
N PRO A 108 25.14 -34.39 52.72
CA PRO A 108 26.06 -33.90 53.75
C PRO A 108 27.58 -34.25 53.58
N HIS A 109 28.39 -33.62 54.44
CA HIS A 109 29.62 -34.11 55.13
C HIS A 109 30.84 -34.61 54.32
N ASN A 110 31.96 -33.88 54.40
CA ASN A 110 33.07 -34.11 55.36
C ASN A 110 34.00 -32.89 55.36
#